data_AF-A0ABD2MKZ9-F1
#
_entry.id   AF-A0ABD2MKZ9-F1
#
_cell.length_a   1.000
_cell.length_b   1.000
_cell.length_c   1.000
_cell.angle_alpha   90.00
_cell.angle_beta   90.00
_cell.angle_gamma   90.00
#
_symmetry.space_group_name_H-M   'P 1'
#
loop_
_entity.id
_entity.type
_entity.pdbx_description
1 polymer ?
#
loop_
_entity_poly.entity_id
_entity_poly.type
_entity_poly.pdbx_seq_one_letter_code
_entity_poly.pdbx_strand_id
1 'polypeptide(L)'
;MNSAKFLMGSDISSLQQSVYIWIIRFQDDEPPEITYCVVENTGTLSLQAITPTQPMPSQEELDTKFAELVEELDLTAPNKAAMLSLPPQKKWQIYCSRKGEDTIDEAHAPEHYIERLHTLAKLQYPDQNAEDEIRARTKQIDGLKTALRTSTHSFVIKFIELNGLPALLDCLEKMDYFTAQSTVHTSIIGCVKALMNNSTGRAHVLAHPTSINTIAQSLSTDNIKTKIAALEILGAVCLVSGATKKY
;
A
#
# COMPACT_ATOMS: atom_id res chain seq x y z
N MET A 1 -21.68 -14.28 18.42
CA MET A 1 -21.20 -14.21 17.02
C MET A 1 -20.28 -13.02 16.88
N ASN A 2 -18.97 -13.25 17.04
CA ASN A 2 -17.96 -12.21 16.83
C ASN A 2 -17.45 -12.33 15.39
N SER A 3 -17.93 -11.44 14.52
CA SER A 3 -17.46 -11.32 13.15
C SER A 3 -16.36 -10.27 13.12
N ALA A 4 -15.12 -10.66 12.85
CA ALA A 4 -14.05 -9.70 12.56
C ALA A 4 -14.00 -9.45 11.05
N LYS A 5 -14.42 -8.26 10.60
CA LYS A 5 -14.17 -7.80 9.23
C LYS A 5 -12.78 -7.17 9.18
N PHE A 6 -11.84 -7.84 8.52
CA PHE A 6 -10.60 -7.19 8.10
C PHE A 6 -10.80 -6.64 6.69
N LEU A 7 -11.10 -5.34 6.61
CA LEU A 7 -11.03 -4.59 5.36
C LEU A 7 -9.55 -4.21 5.15
N MET A 8 -8.81 -5.02 4.38
CA MET A 8 -7.65 -4.45 3.69
C MET A 8 -8.19 -3.66 2.50
N GLY A 9 -8.19 -2.33 2.67
CA GLY A 9 -8.83 -1.40 1.77
C GLY A 9 -8.37 -1.54 0.33
N SER A 10 -9.34 -1.65 -0.57
CA SER A 10 -9.31 -1.03 -1.88
C SER A 10 -10.70 -0.45 -2.12
N ASP A 11 -10.74 0.82 -2.53
CA ASP A 11 -11.95 1.49 -3.01
C ASP A 11 -12.51 0.70 -4.19
N ILE A 12 -13.84 0.51 -4.23
CA ILE A 12 -14.57 -0.40 -5.14
C ILE A 12 -14.44 0.01 -6.63
N SER A 13 -13.75 1.10 -6.94
CA SER A 13 -13.77 1.78 -8.23
C SER A 13 -12.58 1.50 -9.17
N SER A 14 -11.52 0.81 -8.75
CA SER A 14 -10.35 0.52 -9.63
C SER A 14 -10.17 -0.97 -9.90
N LEU A 15 -11.01 -1.52 -10.78
CA LEU A 15 -11.02 -2.91 -11.22
C LEU A 15 -9.90 -3.22 -12.23
N GLN A 16 -8.88 -3.97 -11.81
CA GLN A 16 -8.29 -5.07 -12.61
C GLN A 16 -7.36 -6.02 -11.81
N GLN A 17 -7.33 -5.92 -10.48
CA GLN A 17 -6.59 -6.85 -9.61
C GLN A 17 -7.56 -7.50 -8.63
N SER A 18 -7.46 -8.83 -8.48
CA SER A 18 -8.31 -9.65 -7.61
C SER A 18 -8.51 -8.99 -6.25
N VAL A 19 -9.75 -8.61 -5.94
CA VAL A 19 -10.11 -8.03 -4.66
C VAL A 19 -10.30 -9.17 -3.66
N TYR A 20 -9.29 -9.43 -2.82
CA TYR A 20 -9.42 -10.42 -1.75
C TYR A 20 -10.01 -9.77 -0.48
N ILE A 21 -11.33 -9.90 -0.29
CA ILE A 21 -11.99 -9.58 0.99
C ILE A 21 -11.93 -10.83 1.87
N TRP A 22 -11.13 -10.79 2.93
CA TRP A 22 -11.03 -11.89 3.90
C TRP A 22 -12.15 -11.76 4.94
N ILE A 23 -13.18 -12.61 4.85
CA ILE A 23 -14.20 -12.73 5.89
C ILE A 23 -13.88 -13.96 6.73
N ILE A 24 -13.29 -13.76 7.91
CA ILE A 24 -13.06 -14.86 8.86
C ILE A 24 -14.29 -14.99 9.74
N ARG A 25 -15.12 -16.01 9.48
CA ARG A 25 -16.20 -16.40 10.39
C ARG A 25 -15.66 -17.39 11.42
N PHE A 26 -15.86 -17.07 12.70
CA PHE A 26 -15.66 -18.02 13.79
C PHE A 26 -17.03 -18.65 14.11
N GLN A 27 -17.20 -19.94 13.79
CA GLN A 27 -18.23 -20.78 14.38
C GLN A 27 -17.53 -21.79 15.29
N ASP A 28 -18.08 -21.97 16.48
CA ASP A 28 -17.42 -22.69 17.58
C ASP A 28 -17.31 -24.21 17.37
N ASP A 29 -17.75 -24.78 16.24
CA ASP A 29 -17.73 -26.23 16.01
C ASP A 29 -17.54 -26.71 14.55
N GLU A 30 -17.13 -25.84 13.62
CA GLU A 30 -16.75 -26.22 12.25
C GLU A 30 -15.44 -25.56 11.82
N PRO A 31 -14.66 -26.17 10.90
CA PRO A 31 -13.46 -25.53 10.35
C PRO A 31 -13.86 -24.18 9.71
N PRO A 32 -13.24 -23.07 10.13
CA PRO A 32 -13.60 -21.74 9.66
C PRO A 32 -13.26 -21.60 8.17
N GLU A 33 -14.29 -21.40 7.36
CA GLU A 33 -14.20 -21.29 5.91
C GLU A 33 -13.59 -19.93 5.53
N ILE A 34 -12.40 -19.96 4.92
CA ILE A 34 -11.85 -18.79 4.24
C ILE A 34 -12.46 -18.73 2.86
N THR A 35 -13.22 -17.68 2.62
CA THR A 35 -13.86 -17.45 1.33
C THR A 35 -13.38 -16.14 0.72
N TYR A 36 -13.02 -16.17 -0.57
CA TYR A 36 -12.81 -14.99 -1.39
C TYR A 36 -13.97 -14.84 -2.37
N CYS A 37 -14.35 -13.61 -2.71
CA CYS A 37 -15.34 -13.33 -3.75
C CYS A 37 -14.61 -13.15 -5.09
N VAL A 38 -14.89 -14.01 -6.06
CA VAL A 38 -14.60 -13.71 -7.47
C VAL A 38 -15.83 -13.03 -8.06
N VAL A 39 -15.64 -11.85 -8.66
CA VAL A 39 -16.66 -11.27 -9.54
C VAL A 39 -16.47 -11.91 -10.91
N GLU A 40 -17.28 -12.91 -11.23
CA GLU A 40 -17.32 -13.43 -12.59
C GLU A 40 -17.93 -12.38 -13.53
N ASN A 41 -17.59 -12.41 -14.82
CA ASN A 41 -17.98 -11.44 -15.87
C ASN A 41 -19.51 -11.22 -16.04
N THR A 42 -20.33 -11.94 -15.26
CA THR A 42 -21.80 -11.86 -15.20
C THR A 42 -22.31 -11.10 -13.97
N GLY A 43 -21.44 -10.58 -13.09
CA GLY A 43 -21.82 -9.88 -11.86
C GLY A 43 -22.20 -10.81 -10.71
N THR A 44 -21.94 -12.12 -10.83
CA THR A 44 -22.20 -13.11 -9.79
C THR A 44 -20.99 -13.25 -8.88
N LEU A 45 -21.20 -13.20 -7.55
CA LEU A 45 -20.18 -13.41 -6.53
C LEU A 45 -20.09 -14.91 -6.22
N SER A 46 -18.96 -15.57 -6.54
CA SER A 46 -18.73 -16.97 -6.15
C SER A 46 -17.66 -17.05 -5.05
N LEU A 47 -17.97 -17.86 -4.04
CA LEU A 47 -17.15 -18.17 -2.88
C LEU A 47 -16.33 -19.42 -3.19
N GLN A 48 -15.00 -19.31 -3.32
CA GLN A 48 -14.14 -20.46 -3.60
C GLN A 48 -13.20 -20.76 -2.42
N ALA A 49 -13.07 -22.04 -2.07
CA ALA A 49 -12.18 -22.53 -1.02
C ALA A 49 -10.76 -22.76 -1.59
N ILE A 50 -9.74 -22.22 -0.93
CA ILE A 50 -8.33 -22.49 -1.26
C ILE A 50 -7.91 -23.77 -0.54
N THR A 51 -7.75 -24.86 -1.29
CA THR A 51 -7.16 -26.11 -0.81
C THR A 51 -5.64 -26.07 -1.04
N PRO A 52 -4.79 -26.15 0.00
CA PRO A 52 -3.34 -26.20 -0.16
C PRO A 52 -2.92 -27.38 -1.04
N THR A 53 -2.19 -27.12 -2.11
CA THR A 53 -1.69 -28.14 -3.05
C THR A 53 -0.42 -28.85 -2.57
N GLN A 54 0.20 -28.37 -1.50
CA GLN A 54 1.40 -28.95 -0.90
C GLN A 54 1.12 -29.44 0.53
N PRO A 55 1.76 -30.55 0.96
CA PRO A 55 1.62 -31.04 2.33
C PRO A 55 2.15 -29.99 3.32
N MET A 56 1.46 -29.86 4.45
CA MET A 56 1.84 -28.94 5.52
C MET A 56 3.22 -29.36 6.09
N PRO A 57 4.18 -28.42 6.21
CA PRO A 57 5.51 -28.71 6.76
C PRO A 57 5.44 -28.93 8.28
N SER A 58 6.60 -29.21 8.90
CA SER A 58 6.66 -29.35 10.36
C SER A 58 6.24 -28.04 11.06
N GLN A 59 5.78 -28.14 12.32
CA GLN A 59 5.29 -26.99 13.07
C GLN A 59 6.35 -25.87 13.19
N GLU A 60 7.61 -26.25 13.44
CA GLU A 60 8.72 -25.31 13.58
C GLU A 60 9.03 -24.59 12.25
N GLU A 61 9.06 -25.32 11.14
CA GLU A 61 9.26 -24.75 9.81
C GLU A 61 8.10 -23.85 9.40
N LEU A 62 6.86 -24.25 9.70
CA LEU A 62 5.67 -23.45 9.44
C LEU A 62 5.69 -22.15 10.23
N ASP A 63 5.99 -22.21 11.52
CA ASP A 63 6.05 -21.03 12.38
C ASP A 63 7.15 -20.06 11.94
N THR A 64 8.30 -20.58 11.50
CA THR A 64 9.39 -19.77 10.93
C THR A 64 8.93 -19.04 9.66
N LYS A 65 8.41 -19.80 8.68
CA LYS A 65 7.91 -19.25 7.41
C LYS A 65 6.77 -18.25 7.59
N PHE A 66 5.89 -18.53 8.54
CA PHE A 66 4.75 -17.68 8.84
C PHE A 66 5.18 -16.42 9.60
N ALA A 67 6.20 -16.51 10.47
CA ALA A 67 6.78 -15.35 11.13
C ALA A 67 7.38 -14.37 10.10
N GLU A 68 8.16 -14.87 9.13
CA GLU A 68 8.69 -14.07 8.02
C GLU A 68 7.57 -13.35 7.25
N LEU A 69 6.52 -14.08 6.87
CA LEU A 69 5.35 -13.51 6.21
C LEU A 69 4.69 -12.41 7.05
N VAL A 70 4.55 -12.64 8.37
CA VAL A 70 3.93 -11.67 9.27
C VAL A 70 4.78 -10.40 9.42
N GLU A 71 6.11 -10.51 9.40
CA GLU A 71 6.99 -9.33 9.32
C GLU A 71 6.75 -8.55 8.02
N GLU A 72 6.62 -9.24 6.88
CA GLU A 72 6.39 -8.57 5.59
C GLU A 72 5.07 -7.80 5.52
N LEU A 73 4.10 -8.15 6.35
CA LEU A 73 2.79 -7.49 6.41
C LEU A 73 2.79 -6.21 7.25
N ASP A 74 3.88 -5.93 7.97
CA ASP A 74 4.06 -4.69 8.74
C ASP A 74 2.88 -4.34 9.67
N LEU A 75 2.43 -5.36 10.41
CA LEU A 75 1.27 -5.26 11.28
C LEU A 75 1.61 -4.60 12.62
N THR A 76 0.61 -3.98 13.25
CA THR A 76 0.73 -3.52 14.63
C THR A 76 1.00 -4.69 15.58
N ALA A 77 1.68 -4.46 16.70
CA ALA A 77 1.97 -5.49 17.70
C ALA A 77 0.77 -6.39 18.09
N PRO A 78 -0.44 -5.86 18.38
CA PRO A 78 -1.59 -6.71 18.69
C PRO A 78 -2.04 -7.55 17.48
N ASN A 79 -2.02 -7.00 16.27
CA ASN A 79 -2.41 -7.73 15.06
C ASN A 79 -1.39 -8.82 14.71
N LYS A 80 -0.09 -8.53 14.88
CA LYS A 80 1.01 -9.49 14.74
C LYS A 80 0.87 -10.64 15.74
N ALA A 81 0.60 -10.35 17.01
CA ALA A 81 0.34 -11.38 18.02
C ALA A 81 -0.88 -12.25 17.67
N ALA A 82 -1.97 -11.62 17.20
CA ALA A 82 -3.15 -12.35 16.75
C ALA A 82 -2.84 -13.29 15.58
N MET A 83 -2.08 -12.82 14.59
CA MET A 83 -1.62 -13.65 13.46
C MET A 83 -0.76 -14.82 13.92
N LEU A 84 0.23 -14.58 14.80
CA LEU A 84 1.11 -15.65 15.31
C LEU A 84 0.38 -16.69 16.16
N SER A 85 -0.75 -16.32 16.78
CA SER A 85 -1.59 -17.22 17.57
C SER A 85 -2.53 -18.11 16.73
N LEU A 86 -2.55 -17.96 15.40
CA LEU A 86 -3.42 -18.75 14.54
C LEU A 86 -3.07 -20.25 14.59
N PRO A 87 -4.08 -21.14 14.49
CA PRO A 87 -3.85 -22.58 14.35
C PRO A 87 -2.97 -22.90 13.13
N PRO A 88 -2.16 -23.98 13.17
CA PRO A 88 -1.24 -24.35 12.09
C PRO A 88 -1.89 -24.43 10.72
N GLN A 89 -3.11 -24.98 10.64
CA GLN A 89 -3.86 -25.13 9.40
C GLN A 89 -4.14 -23.78 8.73
N LYS A 90 -4.46 -22.75 9.52
CA LYS A 90 -4.71 -21.39 9.02
C LYS A 90 -3.41 -20.72 8.57
N LYS A 91 -2.33 -20.87 9.34
CA LYS A 91 -1.01 -20.36 8.98
C LYS A 91 -0.57 -20.89 7.62
N TRP A 92 -0.75 -22.20 7.40
CA TRP A 92 -0.38 -22.84 6.15
C TRP A 92 -1.22 -22.36 4.96
N GLN A 93 -2.54 -22.21 5.16
CA GLN A 93 -3.44 -21.73 4.11
C GLN A 93 -3.11 -20.30 3.67
N ILE A 94 -2.84 -19.41 4.63
CA ILE A 94 -2.44 -18.02 4.35
C ILE A 94 -1.09 -18.00 3.62
N TYR A 95 -0.11 -18.79 4.09
CA TYR A 95 1.20 -18.88 3.46
C TYR A 95 1.14 -19.38 1.99
N CYS A 96 0.33 -20.41 1.71
CA CYS A 96 0.16 -20.92 0.35
C CYS A 96 -0.49 -19.91 -0.60
N SER A 97 -1.38 -19.06 -0.07
CA SER A 97 -2.08 -18.03 -0.86
C SER A 97 -1.10 -16.94 -1.33
N ARG A 98 -0.11 -16.58 -0.51
CA ARG A 98 0.93 -15.58 -0.81
C ARG A 98 1.93 -16.05 -1.87
N LYS A 99 2.43 -17.29 -1.73
CA LYS A 99 3.49 -17.83 -2.61
C LYS A 99 3.08 -17.91 -4.10
N GLY A 100 1.78 -17.86 -4.39
CA GLY A 100 1.27 -17.77 -5.76
C GLY A 100 1.54 -16.43 -6.47
N GLU A 101 1.93 -15.37 -5.74
CA GLU A 101 2.14 -14.01 -6.27
C GLU A 101 3.62 -13.64 -6.52
N ASP A 102 4.59 -14.48 -6.13
CA ASP A 102 6.03 -14.16 -6.16
C ASP A 102 6.70 -14.17 -7.55
N THR A 103 5.94 -14.14 -8.65
CA THR A 103 6.54 -13.89 -9.98
C THR A 103 6.83 -12.41 -10.11
N ILE A 104 8.03 -12.00 -9.67
CA ILE A 104 8.55 -10.63 -9.77
C ILE A 104 8.62 -10.26 -11.26
N ASP A 105 7.65 -9.49 -11.71
CA ASP A 105 7.68 -8.81 -13.00
C ASP A 105 8.74 -7.69 -12.90
N GLU A 106 9.86 -7.81 -13.62
CA GLU A 106 10.99 -6.85 -13.60
C GLU A 106 10.52 -5.41 -13.80
N ALA A 107 9.44 -5.19 -14.55
CA ALA A 107 8.82 -3.88 -14.75
C ALA A 107 8.29 -3.19 -13.47
N HIS A 108 8.19 -3.94 -12.37
CA HIS A 108 7.66 -3.49 -11.08
C HIS A 108 8.76 -3.31 -10.03
N ALA A 109 10.05 -3.32 -10.41
CA ALA A 109 11.14 -3.04 -9.47
C ALA A 109 11.13 -1.56 -9.00
N PRO A 110 11.52 -1.26 -7.74
CA PRO A 110 11.58 0.10 -7.22
C PRO A 110 12.37 1.08 -8.10
N GLU A 111 13.46 0.63 -8.70
CA GLU A 111 14.36 1.39 -9.57
C GLU A 111 13.60 2.06 -10.73
N HIS A 112 12.71 1.31 -11.40
CA HIS A 112 11.94 1.83 -12.53
C HIS A 112 10.97 2.93 -12.12
N TYR A 113 10.37 2.82 -10.93
CA TYR A 113 9.49 3.86 -10.42
C TYR A 113 10.27 5.13 -10.05
N ILE A 114 11.45 4.98 -9.47
CA ILE A 114 12.31 6.10 -9.07
C ILE A 114 12.82 6.86 -10.31
N GLU A 115 13.21 6.14 -11.37
CA GLU A 115 13.59 6.75 -12.65
C GLU A 115 12.44 7.58 -13.26
N ARG A 116 11.20 7.06 -13.17
CA ARG A 116 10.00 7.77 -13.64
C ARG A 116 9.70 9.01 -12.81
N LEU A 117 9.91 8.97 -11.49
CA LEU A 117 9.80 10.15 -10.63
C LEU A 117 10.82 11.22 -11.04
N HIS A 118 12.09 10.83 -11.23
CA HIS A 118 13.12 11.77 -11.68
C HIS A 118 12.83 12.36 -13.05
N THR A 119 12.22 11.59 -13.94
CA THR A 119 11.75 12.08 -15.24
C THR A 119 10.61 13.08 -15.05
N LEU A 120 9.59 12.72 -14.27
CA LEU A 120 8.43 13.56 -14.00
C LEU A 120 8.81 14.91 -13.37
N ALA A 121 9.74 14.93 -12.42
CA ALA A 121 10.23 16.15 -11.77
C ALA A 121 10.90 17.16 -12.72
N LYS A 122 11.29 16.72 -13.93
CA LYS A 122 11.91 17.57 -14.96
C LYS A 122 10.92 18.01 -16.04
N LEU A 123 9.74 17.38 -16.10
CA LEU A 123 8.75 17.70 -17.12
C LEU A 123 7.93 18.92 -16.69
N GLN A 124 7.66 19.80 -17.66
CA GLN A 124 6.69 20.88 -17.50
C GLN A 124 5.29 20.37 -17.84
N TYR A 125 4.29 21.16 -17.48
CA TYR A 125 2.93 20.94 -17.94
C TYR A 125 2.88 20.93 -19.48
N PRO A 126 2.21 19.93 -20.08
CA PRO A 126 2.15 19.80 -21.54
C PRO A 126 1.34 20.90 -22.21
N ASP A 127 1.88 21.48 -23.29
CA ASP A 127 1.20 22.47 -24.12
C ASP A 127 0.15 21.85 -25.07
N GLN A 128 0.39 20.60 -25.49
CA GLN A 128 -0.48 19.85 -26.41
C GLN A 128 -0.91 18.53 -25.79
N ASN A 129 -2.10 18.04 -26.15
CA ASN A 129 -2.66 16.79 -25.65
C ASN A 129 -2.61 16.68 -24.11
N ALA A 130 -2.81 17.81 -23.42
CA ALA A 130 -2.53 17.92 -22.01
C ALA A 130 -3.32 16.91 -21.17
N GLU A 131 -4.59 16.69 -21.50
CA GLU A 131 -5.42 15.71 -20.79
C GLU A 131 -4.87 14.28 -20.90
N ASP A 132 -4.45 13.86 -22.09
CA ASP A 132 -3.91 12.52 -22.33
C ASP A 132 -2.55 12.33 -21.69
N GLU A 133 -1.68 13.34 -21.77
CA GLU A 133 -0.38 13.32 -21.11
C GLU A 133 -0.50 13.30 -19.58
N ILE A 134 -1.38 14.14 -19.01
CA ILE A 134 -1.63 14.16 -17.57
C ILE A 134 -2.26 12.84 -17.12
N ARG A 135 -3.19 12.27 -17.89
CA ARG A 135 -3.77 10.95 -17.63
C ARG A 135 -2.68 9.87 -17.66
N ALA A 136 -1.80 9.90 -18.65
CA ALA A 136 -0.68 8.98 -18.75
C ALA A 136 0.23 9.10 -17.52
N ARG A 137 0.76 10.29 -17.23
CA ARG A 137 1.60 10.58 -16.05
C ARG A 137 0.93 10.13 -14.75
N THR A 138 -0.37 10.42 -14.58
CA THR A 138 -1.15 9.98 -13.41
C THR A 138 -1.18 8.46 -13.29
N LYS A 139 -1.48 7.74 -14.38
CA LYS A 139 -1.48 6.27 -14.40
C LYS A 139 -0.11 5.70 -14.02
N GLN A 140 0.97 6.34 -14.47
CA GLN A 140 2.33 5.93 -14.13
C GLN A 140 2.60 6.02 -12.62
N ILE A 141 2.20 7.12 -11.98
CA ILE A 141 2.37 7.34 -10.54
C ILE A 141 1.39 6.49 -9.72
N ASP A 142 0.17 6.26 -10.21
CA ASP A 142 -0.79 5.37 -9.57
C ASP A 142 -0.30 3.92 -9.53
N GLY A 143 0.51 3.50 -10.51
CA GLY A 143 1.24 2.23 -10.45
C GLY A 143 2.18 2.17 -9.24
N LEU A 144 3.01 3.20 -9.03
CA LEU A 144 3.89 3.30 -7.86
C LEU A 144 3.07 3.36 -6.55
N LYS A 145 2.02 4.18 -6.50
CA LYS A 145 1.12 4.27 -5.34
C LYS A 145 0.56 2.90 -4.97
N THR A 146 0.15 2.13 -5.97
CA THR A 146 -0.36 0.77 -5.77
C THR A 146 0.75 -0.13 -5.25
N ALA A 147 1.91 -0.14 -5.92
CA ALA A 147 3.07 -0.92 -5.49
C ALA A 147 3.43 -0.64 -4.02
N LEU A 148 3.62 0.63 -3.63
CA LEU A 148 3.94 1.01 -2.24
C LEU A 148 2.88 0.59 -1.21
N ARG A 149 1.63 0.41 -1.63
CA ARG A 149 0.53 -0.01 -0.74
C ARG A 149 0.40 -1.53 -0.64
N THR A 150 0.68 -2.27 -1.71
CA THR A 150 0.40 -3.71 -1.81
C THR A 150 1.64 -4.59 -1.87
N SER A 151 2.83 -4.02 -2.08
CA SER A 151 4.08 -4.76 -2.14
C SER A 151 4.50 -5.31 -0.78
N THR A 152 5.51 -6.19 -0.79
CA THR A 152 6.18 -6.66 0.42
C THR A 152 6.87 -5.51 1.17
N HIS A 153 7.08 -5.67 2.48
CA HIS A 153 7.88 -4.74 3.28
C HIS A 153 9.28 -4.50 2.68
N SER A 154 9.89 -5.56 2.11
CA SER A 154 11.17 -5.51 1.42
C SER A 154 11.20 -4.56 0.21
N PHE A 155 10.11 -4.46 -0.55
CA PHE A 155 10.01 -3.48 -1.63
C PHE A 155 10.07 -2.05 -1.10
N VAL A 156 9.38 -1.75 0.01
CA VAL A 156 9.36 -0.41 0.61
C VAL A 156 10.73 -0.06 1.18
N ILE A 157 11.40 -1.00 1.87
CA ILE A 157 12.78 -0.81 2.34
C ILE A 157 13.67 -0.44 1.15
N LYS A 158 13.66 -1.26 0.09
CA LYS A 158 14.50 -1.05 -1.09
C LYS A 158 14.19 0.28 -1.79
N PHE A 159 12.91 0.64 -1.91
CA PHE A 159 12.50 1.94 -2.46
C PHE A 159 13.07 3.11 -1.65
N ILE A 160 13.08 3.01 -0.32
CA ILE A 160 13.65 4.07 0.53
C ILE A 160 15.18 4.11 0.45
N GLU A 161 15.86 2.96 0.50
CA GLU A 161 17.33 2.88 0.36
C GLU A 161 17.83 3.49 -0.96
N LEU A 162 17.02 3.39 -2.00
CA LEU A 162 17.28 3.98 -3.32
C LEU A 162 16.85 5.44 -3.45
N ASN A 163 16.62 6.15 -2.33
CA ASN A 163 16.20 7.55 -2.29
C ASN A 163 14.83 7.83 -2.95
N GLY A 164 13.92 6.87 -2.92
CA GLY A 164 12.58 7.04 -3.48
C GLY A 164 11.73 8.10 -2.77
N LEU A 165 11.86 8.26 -1.44
CA LEU A 165 11.18 9.35 -0.72
C LEU A 165 11.68 10.73 -1.16
N PRO A 166 13.00 11.03 -1.16
CA PRO A 166 13.52 12.26 -1.76
C PRO A 166 13.02 12.50 -3.20
N ALA A 167 12.96 11.48 -4.04
CA ALA A 167 12.43 11.61 -5.41
C ALA A 167 10.94 12.02 -5.45
N LEU A 168 10.11 11.50 -4.54
CA LEU A 168 8.71 11.94 -4.40
C LEU A 168 8.61 13.40 -3.94
N LEU A 169 9.43 13.80 -2.96
CA LEU A 169 9.45 15.17 -2.45
C LEU A 169 9.93 16.16 -3.52
N ASP A 170 10.93 15.77 -4.32
CA ASP A 170 11.44 16.58 -5.43
C ASP A 170 10.35 16.86 -6.48
N CYS A 171 9.50 15.88 -6.79
CA CYS A 171 8.35 16.09 -7.65
C CYS A 171 7.35 17.10 -7.06
N LEU A 172 7.10 17.05 -5.74
CA LEU A 172 6.21 18.00 -5.04
C LEU A 172 6.79 19.42 -5.02
N GLU A 173 8.09 19.57 -4.86
CA GLU A 173 8.75 20.88 -4.79
C GLU A 173 8.89 21.55 -6.16
N LYS A 174 9.08 20.76 -7.23
CA LYS A 174 9.36 21.27 -8.58
C LYS A 174 8.14 21.40 -9.49
N MET A 175 6.99 20.87 -9.11
CA MET A 175 5.81 20.94 -9.97
C MET A 175 5.41 22.39 -10.26
N ASP A 176 5.11 22.65 -11.53
CA ASP A 176 4.51 23.92 -11.93
C ASP A 176 3.06 24.04 -11.42
N TYR A 177 2.51 25.25 -11.52
CA TYR A 177 1.15 25.54 -11.07
C TYR A 177 0.10 24.58 -11.66
N PHE A 178 0.11 24.32 -12.96
CA PHE A 178 -0.89 23.49 -13.62
C PHE A 178 -0.75 22.02 -13.21
N THR A 179 0.48 21.52 -13.11
CA THR A 179 0.74 20.18 -12.58
C THR A 179 0.26 20.05 -11.13
N ALA A 180 0.46 21.09 -10.31
CA ALA A 180 -0.02 21.14 -8.92
C ALA A 180 -1.56 21.15 -8.79
N GLN A 181 -2.29 21.58 -9.82
CA GLN A 181 -3.76 21.49 -9.88
C GLN A 181 -4.26 20.13 -10.40
N SER A 182 -3.38 19.33 -11.02
CA SER A 182 -3.76 18.10 -11.72
C SER A 182 -3.86 16.86 -10.82
N THR A 183 -4.34 15.75 -11.39
CA THR A 183 -4.36 14.44 -10.72
C THR A 183 -2.97 13.88 -10.41
N VAL A 184 -1.93 14.33 -11.13
CA VAL A 184 -0.54 13.90 -10.88
C VAL A 184 -0.13 14.25 -9.45
N HIS A 185 -0.39 15.48 -9.00
CA HIS A 185 -0.10 15.91 -7.64
C HIS A 185 -0.85 15.06 -6.60
N THR A 186 -2.14 14.77 -6.86
CA THR A 186 -2.93 13.89 -5.98
C THR A 186 -2.32 12.49 -5.88
N SER A 187 -1.85 11.92 -7.00
CA SER A 187 -1.22 10.60 -7.01
C SER A 187 0.13 10.58 -6.28
N ILE A 188 0.96 11.64 -6.41
CA ILE A 188 2.23 11.76 -5.66
C ILE A 188 1.96 11.82 -4.15
N ILE A 189 0.99 12.61 -3.69
CA ILE A 189 0.58 12.63 -2.28
C ILE A 189 0.05 11.26 -1.84
N GLY A 190 -0.65 10.55 -2.72
CA GLY A 190 -1.05 9.17 -2.50
C GLY A 190 0.12 8.22 -2.25
N CYS A 191 1.24 8.36 -2.97
CA CYS A 191 2.46 7.58 -2.71
C CYS A 191 3.04 7.88 -1.33
N VAL A 192 3.10 9.15 -0.92
CA VAL A 192 3.56 9.54 0.42
C VAL A 192 2.62 9.00 1.50
N LYS A 193 1.30 9.00 1.28
CA LYS A 193 0.32 8.38 2.17
C LYS A 193 0.56 6.87 2.31
N ALA A 194 0.88 6.18 1.22
CA ALA A 194 1.22 4.75 1.26
C ALA A 194 2.48 4.50 2.10
N LEU A 195 3.53 5.31 1.93
CA LEU A 195 4.74 5.24 2.77
C LEU A 195 4.43 5.47 4.25
N MET A 196 3.57 6.42 4.59
CA MET A 196 3.17 6.70 5.98
C MET A 196 2.40 5.54 6.65
N ASN A 197 1.74 4.70 5.86
CA ASN A 197 1.07 3.50 6.36
C ASN A 197 2.05 2.36 6.65
N ASN A 198 3.24 2.38 6.03
CA ASN A 198 4.34 1.46 6.33
C ASN A 198 5.21 2.00 7.48
N SER A 199 5.67 1.17 8.41
CA SER A 199 6.46 1.57 9.58
C SER A 199 7.82 2.15 9.21
N THR A 200 8.54 1.51 8.30
CA THR A 200 9.83 2.00 7.76
C THR A 200 9.62 3.29 6.97
N GLY A 201 8.65 3.30 6.06
CA GLY A 201 8.30 4.48 5.28
C GLY A 201 7.92 5.67 6.17
N ARG A 202 7.07 5.46 7.18
CA ARG A 202 6.68 6.46 8.17
C ARG A 202 7.86 7.00 8.96
N ALA A 203 8.75 6.13 9.43
CA ALA A 203 9.94 6.57 10.16
C ALA A 203 10.81 7.52 9.31
N HIS A 204 11.01 7.19 8.03
CA HIS A 204 11.78 8.03 7.12
C HIS A 204 11.06 9.33 6.74
N VAL A 205 9.75 9.29 6.51
CA VAL A 205 8.96 10.52 6.28
C VAL A 205 9.07 11.45 7.49
N LEU A 206 8.90 10.95 8.71
CA LEU A 206 8.97 11.77 9.92
C LEU A 206 10.38 12.29 10.23
N ALA A 207 11.42 11.56 9.85
CA ALA A 207 12.82 11.95 10.07
C ALA A 207 13.35 12.92 9.00
N HIS A 208 12.74 12.96 7.81
CA HIS A 208 13.22 13.81 6.72
C HIS A 208 12.96 15.31 7.03
N PRO A 209 13.97 16.19 6.90
CA PRO A 209 13.90 17.56 7.43
C PRO A 209 12.83 18.43 6.77
N THR A 210 12.51 18.20 5.51
CA THR A 210 11.56 19.03 4.75
C THR A 210 10.24 18.34 4.48
N SER A 211 10.11 17.02 4.70
CA SER A 211 8.97 16.23 4.19
C SER A 211 7.62 16.79 4.64
N ILE A 212 7.46 17.07 5.93
CA ILE A 212 6.22 17.59 6.51
C ILE A 212 5.88 18.96 5.93
N ASN A 213 6.88 19.82 5.75
CA ASN A 213 6.69 21.14 5.16
C ASN A 213 6.31 21.05 3.67
N THR A 214 6.99 20.20 2.91
CA THR A 214 6.69 19.94 1.50
C THR A 214 5.28 19.37 1.32
N ILE A 215 4.84 18.44 2.18
CA ILE A 215 3.45 17.93 2.17
C ILE A 215 2.45 19.03 2.55
N ALA A 216 2.80 19.92 3.49
CA ALA A 216 1.93 21.03 3.89
C ALA A 216 1.76 22.08 2.78
N GLN A 217 2.78 22.31 1.95
CA GLN A 217 2.68 23.19 0.80
C GLN A 217 1.61 22.74 -0.21
N SER A 218 1.35 21.42 -0.31
CA SER A 218 0.28 20.86 -1.13
C SER A 218 -1.13 21.35 -0.74
N LEU A 219 -1.32 21.95 0.44
CA LEU A 219 -2.59 22.56 0.84
C LEU A 219 -2.93 23.83 0.05
N SER A 220 -1.97 24.39 -0.68
CA SER A 220 -2.11 25.62 -1.47
C SER A 220 -2.75 25.40 -2.85
N THR A 221 -2.88 24.15 -3.30
CA THR A 221 -3.60 23.80 -4.54
C THR A 221 -5.09 24.14 -4.42
N ASP A 222 -5.85 24.20 -5.51
CA ASP A 222 -7.33 24.28 -5.49
C ASP A 222 -7.96 22.89 -5.54
N ASN A 223 -7.17 21.85 -5.81
CA ASN A 223 -7.63 20.47 -5.88
C ASN A 223 -8.00 19.93 -4.49
N ILE A 224 -9.31 19.83 -4.23
CA ILE A 224 -9.87 19.38 -2.95
C ILE A 224 -9.39 17.97 -2.58
N LYS A 225 -9.25 17.05 -3.55
CA LYS A 225 -8.81 15.68 -3.29
C LYS A 225 -7.37 15.67 -2.77
N THR A 226 -6.51 16.50 -3.35
CA THR A 226 -5.13 16.66 -2.88
C THR A 226 -5.09 17.22 -1.46
N LYS A 227 -5.90 18.25 -1.15
CA LYS A 227 -5.98 18.82 0.21
C LYS A 227 -6.39 17.78 1.24
N ILE A 228 -7.44 17.01 0.95
CA ILE A 228 -7.91 15.94 1.85
C ILE A 228 -6.78 14.95 2.11
N ALA A 229 -6.12 14.46 1.06
CA ALA A 229 -5.04 13.49 1.20
C ALA A 229 -3.85 14.04 2.01
N ALA A 230 -3.47 15.31 1.79
CA ALA A 230 -2.42 15.96 2.57
C ALA A 230 -2.83 16.14 4.04
N LEU A 231 -4.07 16.55 4.31
CA LEU A 231 -4.59 16.70 5.68
C LEU A 231 -4.67 15.38 6.44
N GLU A 232 -5.02 14.27 5.77
CA GLU A 232 -4.99 12.94 6.40
C GLU A 232 -3.58 12.55 6.86
N ILE A 233 -2.55 12.86 6.07
CA ILE A 233 -1.16 12.63 6.44
C ILE A 233 -0.77 13.53 7.62
N LEU A 234 -0.98 14.84 7.50
CA LEU A 234 -0.59 15.83 8.52
C LEU A 234 -1.33 15.60 9.84
N GLY A 235 -2.61 15.24 9.79
CA GLY A 235 -3.40 14.88 10.97
C GLY A 235 -2.81 13.67 11.69
N ALA A 236 -2.40 12.64 10.96
CA ALA A 236 -1.72 11.47 11.54
C ALA A 236 -0.37 11.83 12.18
N VAL A 237 0.43 12.70 11.53
CA VAL A 237 1.71 13.18 12.07
C VAL A 237 1.53 13.90 13.40
N CYS A 238 0.50 14.76 13.52
CA CYS A 238 0.18 15.47 14.76
C CYS A 238 -0.18 14.53 15.91
N LEU A 239 -0.89 13.42 15.64
CA LEU A 239 -1.24 12.43 16.64
C LEU A 239 -0.03 11.61 17.10
N VAL A 240 0.86 11.24 16.17
CA VAL A 240 2.10 10.49 16.46
C VAL A 240 3.10 11.35 17.24
N SER A 241 3.26 12.62 16.85
CA SER A 241 4.20 13.56 17.48
C SER A 241 3.67 14.14 18.80
N GLY A 242 2.35 14.19 18.99
CA GLY A 242 1.72 14.58 20.25
C GLY A 242 1.86 13.51 21.34
N ALA A 243 1.92 12.22 20.95
CA ALA A 243 2.11 11.12 21.89
C ALA A 243 3.49 11.12 22.58
N THR A 244 4.52 11.70 21.95
CA THR A 244 5.88 11.79 22.50
C THR A 244 6.10 13.00 23.42
N LYS A 245 5.19 13.98 23.45
CA LYS A 245 5.26 15.18 24.30
C LYS A 245 4.45 15.07 25.60
N LYS A 246 4.26 13.87 26.15
CA LYS A 246 3.76 13.70 27.52
C LYS A 246 4.93 13.72 28.51
N TYR A 247 5.38 14.93 28.86
CA TYR A 247 6.20 15.20 30.04
C TYR A 247 5.62 16.41 30.77
#